data_AF-A0AB74UTE7-F1
#
_entry.id   AF-A0AB74UTE7-F1
#
_cell.length_a   1.000
_cell.length_b   1.000
_cell.length_c   1.000
_cell.angle_alpha   90.00
_cell.angle_beta   90.00
_cell.angle_gamma   90.00
#
_symmetry.space_group_name_H-M   'P 1'
#
loop_
_entity.id
_entity.type
_entity.pdbx_description
1 polymer ?
#
loop_
_entity_poly.entity_id
_entity_poly.type
_entity_poly.pdbx_seq_one_letter_code
_entity_poly.pdbx_strand_id
1 'polypeptide(L)'
;MNILVAATSVLLLAFLLLSSNPNIPESLRPGLSAALFALGTAGFLIVSSVLALFRVKFSRWLMLAAALIFFGILGFQSLDILLSSGASLSAGVVPKLWANVIRNALEISINVWALLSAKTAAFFLGSRPNQSVRDFRSTPGA
;
A
#
# COMPACT_ATOMS: atom_id res chain seq x y z
N MET A 1 8.29 -2.72 -0.67
CA MET A 1 7.08 -2.66 -1.52
C MET A 1 6.32 -1.36 -1.26
N ASN A 2 5.68 -1.19 -0.10
CA ASN A 2 4.87 0.00 0.23
C ASN A 2 5.57 1.35 0.01
N ILE A 3 6.83 1.49 0.45
CA ILE A 3 7.61 2.73 0.24
C ILE A 3 7.78 3.04 -1.25
N LEU A 4 8.13 2.04 -2.07
CA LEU A 4 8.32 2.21 -3.52
C LEU A 4 7.02 2.56 -4.21
N VAL A 5 5.92 1.90 -3.83
CA VAL A 5 4.59 2.18 -4.38
C VAL A 5 4.16 3.60 -4.04
N ALA A 6 4.27 3.99 -2.76
CA ALA A 6 3.93 5.34 -2.32
C ALA A 6 4.80 6.41 -2.99
N ALA A 7 6.11 6.20 -3.10
CA ALA A 7 7.02 7.11 -3.79
C ALA A 7 6.66 7.27 -5.27
N THR A 8 6.33 6.17 -5.94
CA THR A 8 5.88 6.19 -7.35
C THR A 8 4.58 6.97 -7.50
N SER A 9 3.63 6.80 -6.59
CA SER A 9 2.38 7.57 -6.56
C SER A 9 2.63 9.07 -6.34
N VAL A 10 3.55 9.45 -5.46
CA VAL A 10 3.93 10.86 -5.25
C VAL A 10 4.58 11.45 -6.50
N LEU A 11 5.47 10.72 -7.17
CA LEU A 11 6.09 11.18 -8.42
C LEU A 11 5.06 11.37 -9.54
N LEU A 12 4.12 10.44 -9.70
CA LEU A 12 3.03 10.56 -10.66
C LEU A 12 2.12 11.75 -10.35
N LEU A 13 1.79 11.97 -9.07
CA LEU A 13 1.01 13.13 -8.66
C LEU A 13 1.75 14.44 -8.96
N ALA A 14 3.03 14.52 -8.64
CA ALA A 14 3.88 15.68 -8.95
C ALA A 14 3.94 15.92 -10.47
N PHE A 15 4.07 14.86 -11.27
CA PHE A 15 4.02 14.96 -12.72
C PHE A 15 2.68 15.52 -13.20
N LEU A 16 1.54 15.03 -12.70
CA LEU A 16 0.22 15.53 -13.11
C LEU A 16 -0.02 17.00 -12.73
N LEU A 17 0.55 17.46 -11.60
CA LEU A 17 0.43 18.84 -11.14
C LEU A 17 1.36 19.80 -11.88
N LEU A 18 2.58 19.36 -12.19
CA LEU A 18 3.62 20.20 -12.80
C LEU A 18 3.61 20.13 -14.34
N SER A 19 2.98 19.12 -14.94
CA SER A 19 2.95 18.96 -16.38
C SER A 19 2.05 19.98 -17.05
N SER A 20 2.65 20.87 -17.84
CA SER A 20 1.97 21.82 -18.72
C SER A 20 1.50 21.20 -20.04
N ASN A 21 1.48 19.86 -20.15
CA ASN A 21 1.13 19.18 -21.39
C ASN A 21 -0.36 19.42 -21.74
N PRO A 22 -0.67 20.03 -22.90
CA PRO A 22 -2.04 20.35 -23.31
C PRO A 22 -2.88 19.10 -23.63
N ASN A 23 -2.24 17.95 -23.81
CA ASN A 23 -2.93 16.67 -24.06
C ASN A 23 -3.46 16.00 -22.79
N ILE A 24 -3.27 16.60 -21.61
CA ILE A 24 -3.82 16.07 -20.35
C ILE A 24 -5.16 16.79 -20.10
N PRO A 25 -6.31 16.10 -20.19
CA PRO A 25 -7.60 16.66 -19.83
C PRO A 25 -7.58 17.28 -18.43
N GLU A 26 -8.17 18.46 -18.24
CA GLU A 26 -8.25 19.09 -16.92
C GLU A 26 -8.99 18.22 -15.89
N SER A 27 -9.89 17.34 -16.34
CA SER A 27 -10.55 16.35 -15.48
C SER A 27 -9.59 15.34 -14.85
N LEU A 28 -8.38 15.18 -15.37
CA LEU A 28 -7.33 14.32 -14.79
C LEU A 28 -6.36 15.09 -13.89
N ARG A 29 -6.45 16.44 -13.85
CA ARG A 29 -5.64 17.25 -12.94
C ARG A 29 -6.30 17.23 -11.57
N PRO A 30 -5.65 16.65 -10.55
CA PRO A 30 -6.25 16.61 -9.22
C PRO A 30 -6.35 18.03 -8.66
N GLY A 31 -7.52 18.36 -8.11
CA GLY A 31 -7.70 19.60 -7.36
C GLY A 31 -6.80 19.64 -6.11
N LEU A 32 -6.57 20.83 -5.56
CA LEU A 32 -5.66 21.04 -4.42
C LEU A 32 -5.98 20.13 -3.22
N SER A 33 -7.26 19.99 -2.88
CA SER A 33 -7.72 19.12 -1.78
C SER A 33 -7.42 17.65 -2.02
N ALA A 34 -7.68 17.15 -3.24
CA ALA A 34 -7.38 15.79 -3.63
C ALA A 34 -5.86 15.51 -3.64
N ALA A 35 -5.06 16.48 -4.09
CA ALA A 35 -3.60 16.40 -4.08
C ALA A 35 -3.05 16.35 -2.64
N LEU A 36 -3.52 17.23 -1.74
CA LEU A 36 -3.10 17.22 -0.33
C LEU A 36 -3.49 15.92 0.37
N PHE A 37 -4.70 15.42 0.11
CA PHE A 37 -5.16 14.15 0.67
C PHE A 37 -4.34 12.95 0.14
N ALA A 38 -4.03 12.93 -1.15
CA ALA A 38 -3.18 11.91 -1.76
C ALA A 38 -1.74 11.96 -1.20
N LEU A 39 -1.16 13.16 -1.04
CA LEU A 39 0.13 13.34 -0.39
C LEU A 39 0.11 12.89 1.07
N GLY A 40 -0.94 13.22 1.82
CA GLY A 40 -1.11 12.83 3.21
C GLY A 40 -1.16 11.31 3.39
N THR A 41 -1.98 10.63 2.60
CA THR A 41 -2.10 9.16 2.65
C THR A 41 -0.83 8.45 2.17
N ALA A 42 -0.16 8.94 1.12
CA ALA A 42 1.12 8.41 0.67
C ALA A 42 2.23 8.64 1.71
N GLY A 43 2.29 9.84 2.29
CA GLY A 43 3.23 10.19 3.36
C GLY A 43 3.03 9.32 4.60
N PHE A 44 1.77 9.11 5.01
CA PHE A 44 1.43 8.22 6.10
C PHE A 44 1.88 6.77 5.85
N LEU A 45 1.72 6.26 4.62
CA LEU A 45 2.21 4.94 4.24
C LEU A 45 3.74 4.85 4.26
N ILE A 46 4.46 5.90 3.85
CA ILE A 46 5.92 5.96 3.91
C ILE A 46 6.40 5.99 5.36
N VAL A 47 5.91 6.94 6.16
CA VAL A 47 6.34 7.12 7.56
C VAL A 47 6.06 5.87 8.38
N SER A 48 4.88 5.27 8.25
CA SER A 48 4.53 4.03 8.95
C SER A 48 5.44 2.85 8.53
N SER A 49 5.78 2.76 7.24
CA SER A 49 6.71 1.74 6.73
C SER A 49 8.15 1.97 7.22
N VAL A 50 8.61 3.22 7.34
CA VAL A 50 9.93 3.55 7.90
C VAL A 50 9.99 3.21 9.39
N LEU A 51 8.97 3.56 10.17
CA LEU A 51 8.87 3.19 11.59
C LEU A 51 8.88 1.67 11.79
N ALA A 52 8.27 0.93 10.86
CA ALA A 52 8.32 -0.53 10.84
C ALA A 52 9.75 -1.09 10.67
N LEU A 53 10.60 -0.43 9.88
CA LEU A 53 12.01 -0.81 9.75
C LEU A 53 12.79 -0.62 11.06
N PHE A 54 12.44 0.42 11.85
CA PHE A 54 13.04 0.68 13.16
C PHE A 54 12.49 -0.22 14.29
N ARG A 55 11.68 -1.24 13.97
CA ARG A 55 11.13 -2.22 14.93
C ARG A 55 10.29 -1.62 16.05
N VAL A 56 9.63 -0.49 15.80
CA VAL A 56 8.70 0.09 16.78
C VAL A 56 7.51 -0.86 16.96
N LYS A 57 7.22 -1.32 18.18
CA LYS A 57 6.16 -2.33 18.41
C LYS A 57 4.79 -1.92 17.86
N PHE A 58 4.47 -0.62 17.94
CA PHE A 58 3.20 -0.07 17.47
C PHE A 58 3.15 0.16 15.95
N SER A 59 4.30 0.27 15.27
CA SER A 59 4.34 0.58 13.84
C SER A 59 3.78 -0.54 12.97
N ARG A 60 3.72 -1.77 13.48
CA ARG A 60 3.06 -2.89 12.78
C ARG A 60 1.59 -2.59 12.49
N TRP A 61 0.87 -2.07 13.48
CA TRP A 61 -0.54 -1.70 13.34
C TRP A 61 -0.70 -0.42 12.53
N LEU A 62 0.22 0.53 12.70
CA LEU A 62 0.23 1.78 11.93
C LEU A 62 0.44 1.51 10.43
N MET A 63 1.36 0.61 10.08
CA MET A 63 1.63 0.20 8.70
C MET A 63 0.44 -0.55 8.10
N LEU A 64 -0.23 -1.40 8.90
CA LEU A 64 -1.44 -2.08 8.47
C LEU A 64 -2.56 -1.08 8.18
N ALA A 65 -2.80 -0.14 9.10
CA ALA A 65 -3.79 0.92 8.92
C ALA A 65 -3.47 1.77 7.70
N ALA A 66 -2.20 2.15 7.51
CA ALA A 66 -1.77 2.92 6.35
C ALA A 66 -1.97 2.16 5.04
N ALA A 67 -1.65 0.86 5.00
CA ALA A 67 -1.88 0.02 3.83
C ALA A 67 -3.37 -0.10 3.51
N LEU A 68 -4.21 -0.35 4.53
CA LEU A 68 -5.66 -0.42 4.36
C LEU A 68 -6.25 0.88 3.85
N ILE A 69 -5.84 2.02 4.41
CA ILE A 69 -6.33 3.34 3.98
C ILE A 69 -5.87 3.61 2.55
N PHE A 70 -4.57 3.50 2.27
CA PHE A 70 -4.00 3.87 0.97
C PHE A 70 -4.51 2.97 -0.16
N PHE A 71 -4.35 1.65 -0.04
CA PHE A 71 -4.79 0.71 -1.07
C PHE A 71 -6.32 0.57 -1.10
N GLY A 72 -6.98 0.70 0.05
CA GLY A 72 -8.44 0.66 0.13
C GLY A 72 -9.09 1.83 -0.61
N ILE A 73 -8.56 3.05 -0.46
CA ILE A 73 -9.06 4.21 -1.20
C ILE A 73 -8.84 4.05 -2.72
N LEU A 74 -7.66 3.59 -3.15
CA LEU A 74 -7.38 3.35 -4.58
C LEU A 74 -8.26 2.25 -5.17
N GLY A 75 -8.47 1.17 -4.41
CA GLY A 75 -9.37 0.08 -4.79
C GLY A 75 -10.82 0.55 -4.86
N PHE A 76 -11.28 1.29 -3.86
CA PHE A 76 -12.63 1.84 -3.78
C PHE A 76 -12.90 2.82 -4.92
N GLN A 77 -11.99 3.74 -5.22
CA GLN A 77 -12.14 4.66 -6.36
C GLN A 77 -12.28 3.90 -7.69
N SER A 78 -11.45 2.87 -7.90
CA SER A 78 -11.53 2.05 -9.12
C SER A 78 -12.85 1.29 -9.22
N LEU A 79 -13.35 0.80 -8.09
CA LEU A 79 -14.63 0.08 -7.99
C LEU A 79 -15.83 1.02 -8.14
N ASP A 80 -15.79 2.19 -7.51
CA ASP A 80 -16.84 3.21 -7.59
C ASP A 80 -17.03 3.70 -9.03
N ILE A 81 -15.94 3.92 -9.77
CA ILE A 81 -15.99 4.24 -11.20
C ILE A 81 -16.60 3.09 -12.01
N LEU A 82 -16.26 1.84 -11.70
CA LEU A 82 -16.85 0.66 -12.35
C LEU A 82 -18.35 0.56 -12.11
N LEU A 83 -18.81 0.83 -10.88
CA LEU A 83 -20.23 0.69 -10.52
C LEU A 83 -21.07 1.88 -11.00
N SER A 84 -20.54 3.09 -10.93
CA SER A 84 -21.25 4.33 -11.31
C SER A 84 -21.27 4.56 -12.82
N SER A 85 -20.17 4.21 -13.51
CA SER A 85 -19.95 4.57 -14.92
C SER A 85 -19.64 3.37 -15.82
N GLY A 86 -19.70 2.14 -15.31
CA GLY A 86 -19.34 0.91 -16.05
C GLY A 86 -19.93 0.79 -17.45
N ALA A 87 -21.21 1.18 -17.62
CA ALA A 87 -21.93 1.08 -18.89
C ALA A 87 -21.55 2.16 -19.92
N SER A 88 -20.99 3.30 -19.48
CA SER A 88 -20.58 4.42 -20.35
C SER A 88 -19.08 4.42 -20.65
N LEU A 89 -18.31 3.53 -20.02
CA LEU A 89 -16.87 3.42 -20.21
C LEU A 89 -16.51 2.68 -21.50
N SER A 90 -15.44 3.14 -22.15
CA SER A 90 -14.85 2.44 -23.30
C SER A 90 -14.45 1.00 -22.94
N ALA A 91 -14.61 0.08 -23.90
CA ALA A 91 -14.33 -1.34 -23.74
C ALA A 91 -12.91 -1.65 -23.23
N GLY A 92 -11.93 -0.75 -23.45
CA GLY A 92 -10.56 -0.90 -22.96
C GLY A 92 -10.31 -0.44 -21.53
N VAL A 93 -11.26 0.28 -20.89
CA VAL A 93 -11.08 0.89 -19.57
C VAL A 93 -11.59 -0.02 -18.45
N VAL A 94 -12.72 -0.68 -18.67
CA VAL A 94 -13.34 -1.63 -17.72
C VAL A 94 -12.36 -2.71 -17.23
N PRO A 95 -11.63 -3.45 -18.10
CA PRO A 95 -10.68 -4.46 -17.64
C PRO A 95 -9.49 -3.87 -16.87
N LYS A 96 -9.07 -2.62 -17.18
CA LYS A 96 -7.99 -1.94 -16.45
C LYS A 96 -8.41 -1.57 -15.03
N LEU A 97 -9.65 -1.10 -14.86
CA LEU A 97 -10.19 -0.79 -13.54
C LEU A 97 -10.31 -2.06 -12.70
N TRP A 98 -10.79 -3.17 -13.27
CA TRP A 98 -10.83 -4.46 -12.57
C TRP A 98 -9.43 -4.94 -12.16
N ALA A 99 -8.45 -4.82 -13.06
CA ALA A 99 -7.07 -5.15 -12.73
C ALA A 99 -6.54 -4.30 -11.56
N ASN A 100 -6.88 -3.01 -11.51
CA ASN A 100 -6.52 -2.14 -10.39
C ASN A 100 -7.21 -2.54 -9.08
N VAL A 101 -8.50 -2.88 -9.11
CA VAL A 101 -9.22 -3.37 -7.92
C VAL A 101 -8.55 -4.64 -7.38
N ILE A 102 -8.32 -5.63 -8.25
CA ILE A 102 -7.69 -6.90 -7.86
C ILE A 102 -6.27 -6.66 -7.33
N ARG A 103 -5.48 -5.83 -8.02
CA ARG A 103 -4.12 -5.49 -7.57
C ARG A 103 -4.12 -4.88 -6.17
N ASN A 104 -4.97 -3.88 -5.92
CA ASN A 104 -5.03 -3.25 -4.60
C ASN A 104 -5.52 -4.23 -3.52
N ALA A 105 -6.46 -5.12 -3.84
CA ALA A 105 -6.88 -6.17 -2.91
C ALA A 105 -5.75 -7.16 -2.58
N LEU A 106 -4.92 -7.53 -3.57
CA LEU A 106 -3.74 -8.36 -3.37
C LEU A 106 -2.69 -7.65 -2.51
N GLU A 107 -2.42 -6.37 -2.76
CA GLU A 107 -1.50 -5.56 -1.96
C GLU A 107 -1.94 -5.50 -0.49
N ILE A 108 -3.24 -5.32 -0.24
CA ILE A 108 -3.82 -5.40 1.12
C ILE A 108 -3.61 -6.79 1.71
N SER A 109 -3.96 -7.84 0.98
CA SER A 109 -3.86 -9.23 1.45
C SER A 109 -2.43 -9.60 1.81
N ILE A 110 -1.46 -9.18 1.00
CA ILE A 110 -0.02 -9.38 1.24
C ILE A 110 0.42 -8.60 2.48
N ASN A 111 -0.01 -7.34 2.65
CA ASN A 111 0.32 -6.55 3.82
C ASN A 111 -0.26 -7.13 5.11
N VAL A 112 -1.52 -7.58 5.07
CA VAL A 112 -2.20 -8.26 6.18
C VAL A 112 -1.45 -9.54 6.53
N TRP A 113 -1.17 -10.39 5.55
CA TRP A 113 -0.44 -11.64 5.76
C TRP A 113 0.96 -11.39 6.33
N ALA A 114 1.70 -10.47 5.74
CA ALA A 114 3.05 -10.14 6.18
C ALA A 114 3.07 -9.58 7.61
N LEU A 115 2.18 -8.65 7.96
CA LEU A 115 2.19 -7.99 9.27
C LEU A 115 1.57 -8.84 10.39
N LEU A 116 0.61 -9.70 10.07
CA LEU A 116 0.01 -10.62 11.04
C LEU A 116 0.79 -11.93 11.18
N SER A 117 1.72 -12.23 10.26
CA SER A 117 2.55 -13.43 10.36
C SER A 117 3.34 -13.49 11.67
N ALA A 118 3.43 -14.69 12.24
CA ALA A 118 4.21 -14.98 13.45
C ALA A 118 5.69 -14.57 13.31
N LYS A 119 6.26 -14.66 12.11
CA LYS A 119 7.65 -14.26 11.84
C LYS A 119 7.87 -12.76 12.03
N THR A 120 6.90 -11.96 11.57
CA THR A 120 6.96 -10.51 11.67
C THR A 120 6.67 -10.05 13.10
N ALA A 121 5.73 -10.71 13.78
CA ALA A 121 5.52 -10.50 15.22
C ALA A 121 6.81 -10.76 16.02
N ALA A 122 7.52 -11.86 15.73
CA ALA A 122 8.80 -12.18 16.35
C ALA A 122 9.89 -11.13 16.05
N PHE A 123 9.95 -10.61 14.83
CA PHE A 123 10.87 -9.53 14.45
C PHE A 123 10.64 -8.25 15.26
N PHE A 124 9.38 -7.83 15.46
CA PHE A 124 9.02 -6.66 16.29
C PHE A 124 9.21 -6.90 17.79
N LEU A 125 9.17 -8.15 18.25
CA LEU A 125 9.47 -8.53 19.63
C LEU A 125 10.98 -8.62 19.92
N GLY A 126 11.84 -8.46 18.90
CA GLY A 126 13.29 -8.56 19.05
C GLY A 126 13.81 -10.00 19.04
N SER A 127 12.97 -10.99 18.75
CA SER A 127 13.39 -12.39 18.61
C SER A 127 14.31 -12.53 17.39
N ARG A 128 15.46 -13.16 17.57
CA ARG A 128 16.39 -13.42 16.46
C ARG A 128 15.76 -14.40 15.46
N PRO A 129 15.97 -14.22 14.14
CA PRO A 129 15.59 -15.24 13.18
C PRO A 129 16.37 -16.53 13.51
N ASN A 130 15.69 -17.68 13.57
CA ASN A 130 16.25 -19.03 13.79
C ASN A 130 16.66 -19.44 15.23
N GLN A 131 15.90 -19.10 16.27
CA GLN A 131 16.08 -19.81 17.56
C GLN A 131 15.60 -21.27 17.52
N SER A 132 14.58 -21.61 16.73
CA SER A 132 14.05 -22.98 16.67
C SER A 132 15.05 -24.04 16.20
N VAL A 133 16.04 -23.67 15.36
CA VAL A 133 17.10 -24.59 14.89
C VAL A 133 18.22 -24.74 15.93
N ARG A 134 18.41 -23.74 16.80
CA ARG A 134 19.38 -23.83 17.90
C ARG A 134 18.85 -24.69 19.04
N ASP A 135 17.58 -24.56 19.39
CA ASP A 135 16.98 -25.35 20.47
C ASP A 135 16.95 -26.84 20.14
N PHE A 136 16.77 -27.23 18.88
CA PHE A 136 16.83 -28.63 18.44
C PHE A 136 18.26 -29.22 18.48
N ARG A 137 19.30 -28.39 18.38
CA ARG A 137 20.71 -28.84 18.48
C ARG A 137 21.27 -28.79 19.89
N SER A 138 20.57 -28.15 20.83
CA SER A 138 20.98 -28.06 22.24
C SER A 138 20.31 -29.09 23.16
N THR A 139 19.58 -30.06 22.61
CA THR A 139 19.21 -31.29 23.33
C THR A 139 20.22 -32.40 23.01
N PRO A 140 21.34 -32.52 23.74
CA PRO A 140 22.07 -33.76 23.80
C PRO A 140 21.26 -34.75 24.66
N GLY A 141 20.72 -35.78 24.02
CA GLY A 141 20.25 -37.00 24.69
C GLY A 141 18.93 -36.87 25.45
N ALA A 142 17.87 -37.42 24.85
CA ALA A 142 16.91 -38.23 25.58
C ALA A 142 16.95 -39.63 24.96
#